data_AF-A0A2V6KX39-F1
#
_entry.id   AF-A0A2V6KX39-F1
#
_cell.length_a   1.000
_cell.length_b   1.000
_cell.length_c   1.000
_cell.angle_alpha   90.00
_cell.angle_beta   90.00
_cell.angle_gamma   90.00
#
_symmetry.space_group_name_H-M   'P 1'
#
loop_
_entity.id
_entity.type
_entity.pdbx_description
1 polymer ?
#
loop_
_entity_poly.entity_id
_entity_poly.type
_entity_poly.pdbx_seq_one_letter_code
_entity_poly.pdbx_strand_id
1 'polypeptide(L)'
;MSPEERNVMRQRENLRREAIKRETEAALRESGLRLNPQERAVFESRYIQERRKVEQTLRHQIEAERQQQLPGLIQQLKKEFQIDQPARSSTAKPAESPNPKK
;
A
#
# COMPACT_ATOMS: atom_id res chain seq x y z
N MET A 1 -5.13 -20.01 5.22
CA MET A 1 -5.22 -19.77 3.76
C MET A 1 -6.14 -20.79 3.14
N SER A 2 -7.33 -20.35 2.74
CA SER A 2 -8.33 -21.14 2.01
C SER A 2 -7.81 -21.52 0.60
N PRO A 3 -8.27 -22.63 0.01
CA PRO A 3 -8.01 -22.95 -1.40
C PRO A 3 -8.35 -21.81 -2.36
N GLU A 4 -9.41 -21.04 -2.07
CA GLU A 4 -9.81 -19.88 -2.87
C GLU A 4 -8.79 -18.74 -2.78
N GLU A 5 -8.34 -18.42 -1.56
CA GLU A 5 -7.30 -17.42 -1.33
C GLU A 5 -5.99 -17.79 -2.04
N ARG A 6 -5.64 -19.08 -2.06
CA ARG A 6 -4.48 -19.59 -2.81
C ARG A 6 -4.64 -19.41 -4.32
N ASN A 7 -5.83 -19.65 -4.86
CA ASN A 7 -6.11 -19.47 -6.29
C ASN A 7 -6.01 -17.99 -6.70
N VAL A 8 -6.56 -17.07 -5.90
CA VAL A 8 -6.45 -15.63 -6.15
C VAL A 8 -4.99 -15.18 -6.13
N MET A 9 -4.20 -15.65 -5.16
CA MET A 9 -2.78 -15.33 -5.11
C MET A 9 -2.01 -15.85 -6.33
N ARG A 10 -2.30 -17.09 -6.76
CA ARG A 10 -1.69 -17.68 -7.97
C ARG A 10 -2.03 -16.88 -9.22
N GLN A 11 -3.30 -16.49 -9.40
CA GLN A 11 -3.72 -15.65 -10.53
C GLN A 11 -2.98 -14.31 -10.54
N ARG A 12 -2.90 -13.65 -9.39
CA ARG A 12 -2.16 -12.39 -9.25
C ARG A 12 -0.67 -12.56 -9.56
N GLU A 13 -0.08 -13.67 -9.13
CA GLU A 13 1.32 -13.98 -9.44
C GLU A 13 1.53 -14.23 -10.94
N ASN A 14 0.64 -14.97 -11.60
CA ASN A 14 0.72 -15.22 -13.04
C ASN A 14 0.63 -13.92 -13.84
N LEU A 15 -0.33 -13.05 -13.52
CA LEU A 15 -0.45 -11.74 -14.15
C LEU A 15 0.81 -10.89 -13.96
N ARG A 16 1.39 -10.93 -12.76
CA ARG A 16 2.65 -10.23 -12.49
C ARG A 16 3.81 -10.78 -13.33
N ARG A 17 3.93 -12.11 -13.44
CA ARG A 17 4.98 -12.75 -14.25
C ARG A 17 4.84 -12.39 -15.73
N GLU A 18 3.63 -12.41 -16.26
CA GLU A 18 3.36 -12.02 -17.66
C GLU A 18 3.70 -10.55 -17.92
N ALA A 19 3.33 -9.65 -17.01
CA ALA A 19 3.66 -8.23 -17.12
C ALA A 19 5.18 -8.01 -17.16
N ILE A 20 5.93 -8.63 -16.24
CA ILE A 20 7.39 -8.54 -16.21
C ILE A 20 8.00 -9.08 -17.50
N LYS A 21 7.49 -10.18 -18.04
CA LYS A 21 7.99 -10.75 -19.30
C LYS A 21 7.83 -9.75 -20.46
N ARG A 22 6.62 -9.20 -20.63
CA ARG A 22 6.35 -8.20 -21.70
C ARG A 22 7.20 -6.95 -21.54
N GLU A 23 7.35 -6.47 -20.31
CA GLU A 23 8.19 -5.31 -19.98
C GLU A 23 9.66 -5.55 -20.32
N THR A 24 10.19 -6.74 -19.97
CA THR A 24 11.58 -7.11 -20.25
C THR A 24 11.82 -7.26 -21.75
N GLU A 25 10.87 -7.83 -22.49
CA GLU A 25 10.92 -7.91 -23.96
C GLU A 25 10.90 -6.53 -24.63
N ALA A 26 10.10 -5.60 -24.10
CA ALA A 26 10.06 -4.22 -24.56
C ALA A 26 11.40 -3.52 -24.28
N ALA A 27 11.93 -3.62 -23.06
CA ALA A 27 13.22 -3.05 -22.70
C ALA A 27 14.37 -3.58 -23.56
N LEU A 28 14.37 -4.88 -23.89
CA LEU A 28 15.36 -5.45 -24.80
C LEU A 28 15.23 -4.88 -26.22
N ARG A 29 14.00 -4.71 -26.73
CA ARG A 29 13.75 -4.12 -28.05
C ARG A 29 14.20 -2.66 -28.10
N GLU A 30 13.87 -1.89 -27.06
CA GLU A 30 14.22 -0.47 -26.93
C GLU A 30 15.73 -0.27 -26.75
N SER A 31 16.43 -1.22 -26.13
CA SER A 31 17.88 -1.17 -25.99
C SER A 31 18.63 -1.25 -27.33
N GLY A 32 17.97 -1.73 -28.40
CA GLY A 32 18.59 -1.93 -29.71
C GLY A 32 19.67 -3.02 -29.75
N LEU A 33 19.86 -3.75 -28.65
CA LEU A 33 20.89 -4.78 -28.54
C LEU A 33 20.52 -6.03 -29.37
N ARG A 34 21.49 -6.53 -30.12
CA ARG A 34 21.41 -7.83 -30.80
C ARG A 34 22.12 -8.88 -29.95
N LEU A 35 21.37 -9.52 -29.08
CA LEU A 35 21.89 -10.52 -28.13
C LEU A 35 21.64 -11.94 -28.62
N ASN A 36 22.61 -12.82 -28.40
CA ASN A 36 22.41 -14.25 -28.54
C ASN A 36 21.52 -14.80 -27.38
N PRO A 37 21.05 -16.06 -27.43
CA PRO A 37 20.16 -16.59 -26.40
C PRO A 37 20.73 -16.55 -24.97
N GLN A 38 22.04 -16.74 -24.80
CA GLN A 38 22.70 -16.72 -23.49
C GLN A 38 22.81 -15.30 -22.95
N GLU A 39 23.23 -14.35 -23.78
CA GLU A 39 23.30 -12.92 -23.44
C GLU A 39 21.92 -12.36 -23.11
N ARG A 40 20.90 -12.80 -23.86
CA ARG A 40 19.50 -12.45 -23.59
C ARG A 40 19.05 -12.92 -22.20
N ALA A 41 19.35 -14.15 -21.81
CA ALA A 41 19.01 -14.65 -20.48
C ALA A 41 19.70 -13.84 -19.37
N VAL A 42 20.95 -13.41 -19.58
CA VAL A 42 21.68 -12.53 -18.66
C VAL A 42 21.02 -11.16 -18.58
N PHE A 43 20.67 -10.55 -19.72
CA PHE A 43 19.95 -9.28 -19.79
C PHE A 43 18.63 -9.35 -19.04
N GLU A 44 17.80 -10.35 -19.32
CA GLU A 44 16.50 -10.53 -18.68
C GLU A 44 16.64 -10.67 -17.15
N SER A 45 17.60 -11.47 -16.68
CA SER A 45 17.89 -11.63 -15.26
C SER A 45 18.30 -10.31 -14.60
N ARG A 46 19.21 -9.55 -15.23
CA ARG A 46 19.68 -8.26 -14.71
C ARG A 46 18.59 -7.21 -14.71
N TYR A 47 17.79 -7.13 -15.78
CA TYR A 47 16.65 -6.23 -15.86
C TYR A 47 15.67 -6.47 -14.71
N ILE A 48 15.30 -7.73 -14.46
CA ILE A 48 14.39 -8.09 -13.36
C ILE A 48 14.97 -7.70 -11.99
N GLN A 49 16.28 -7.87 -11.78
CA GLN A 49 16.95 -7.48 -10.54
C GLN A 49 16.89 -5.96 -10.32
N GLU A 50 17.27 -5.17 -11.32
CA GLU A 50 17.28 -3.71 -11.20
C GLU A 50 15.86 -3.15 -11.06
N ARG A 51 14.90 -3.69 -11.82
CA ARG A 51 13.48 -3.37 -11.69
C ARG A 51 12.97 -3.56 -10.26
N ARG A 52 13.36 -4.65 -9.59
CA ARG A 52 12.98 -4.89 -8.18
C ARG A 52 13.54 -3.83 -7.24
N LYS A 53 14.77 -3.37 -7.46
CA LYS A 53 15.38 -2.30 -6.65
C LYS A 53 14.61 -1.00 -6.83
N VAL A 54 14.32 -0.63 -8.08
CA VAL A 54 13.51 0.56 -8.41
C VAL A 54 12.14 0.48 -7.74
N GLU A 55 11.43 -0.66 -7.87
CA GLU A 55 10.13 -0.85 -7.21
C GLU A 55 10.21 -0.72 -5.69
N GLN A 56 11.26 -1.26 -5.06
CA GLN A 56 11.46 -1.15 -3.61
C GLN A 56 11.66 0.31 -3.18
N THR A 57 12.53 1.04 -3.88
CA THR A 57 12.76 2.46 -3.61
C THR A 57 11.48 3.28 -3.77
N LEU A 58 10.74 3.06 -4.85
CA LEU A 58 9.46 3.75 -5.09
C LEU A 58 8.43 3.45 -4.00
N ARG A 59 8.33 2.19 -3.55
CA ARG A 59 7.43 1.83 -2.44
C ARG A 59 7.78 2.57 -1.16
N HIS A 60 9.07 2.66 -0.82
CA HIS A 60 9.51 3.38 0.36
C HIS A 60 9.19 4.88 0.27
N GLN A 61 9.43 5.50 -0.89
CA GLN A 61 9.10 6.90 -1.13
C GLN A 61 7.59 7.17 -1.01
N ILE A 62 6.77 6.36 -1.70
CA ILE A 62 5.31 6.48 -1.66
C ILE A 62 4.79 6.24 -0.23
N GLU A 63 5.35 5.28 0.50
CA GLU A 63 4.96 5.04 1.89
C GLU A 63 5.32 6.24 2.78
N ALA A 64 6.52 6.81 2.64
CA ALA A 64 6.92 7.98 3.39
C ALA A 64 6.00 9.17 3.11
N GLU A 65 5.70 9.44 1.84
CA GLU A 65 4.74 10.48 1.44
C GLU A 65 3.35 10.22 2.01
N ARG A 66 2.88 8.97 1.96
CA ARG A 66 1.59 8.59 2.55
C ARG A 66 1.56 8.89 4.05
N GLN A 67 2.59 8.50 4.79
CA GLN A 67 2.66 8.74 6.23
C GLN A 67 2.66 10.23 6.57
N GLN A 68 3.25 11.08 5.71
CA GLN A 68 3.21 12.53 5.88
C GLN A 68 1.79 13.11 5.66
N GLN A 69 1.03 12.59 4.70
CA GLN A 69 -0.30 13.11 4.34
C GLN A 69 -1.43 12.58 5.24
N LEU A 70 -1.27 11.38 5.81
CA LEU A 70 -2.30 10.71 6.61
C LEU A 70 -2.82 11.55 7.80
N PRO A 71 -1.99 12.24 8.60
CA PRO A 71 -2.49 13.05 9.70
C PRO A 71 -3.43 14.18 9.25
N GLY A 72 -3.12 14.82 8.12
CA GLY A 72 -3.97 15.88 7.55
C GLY A 72 -5.33 15.34 7.13
N LEU A 73 -5.34 14.20 6.43
CA LEU A 73 -6.56 13.48 6.07
C LEU A 73 -7.39 13.12 7.32
N ILE A 74 -6.76 12.59 8.37
CA ILE A 74 -7.45 12.25 9.62
C ILE A 74 -8.10 13.48 10.26
N GLN A 75 -7.44 14.64 10.23
CA GLN A 75 -8.01 15.89 10.77
C GLN A 75 -9.21 16.39 9.95
N GLN A 76 -9.16 16.27 8.62
CA GLN A 76 -10.28 16.59 7.75
C GLN A 76 -11.47 15.70 8.06
N LEU A 77 -11.26 14.38 8.10
CA LEU A 77 -12.28 13.41 8.47
C LEU A 77 -12.84 13.68 9.87
N LYS A 78 -12.01 14.02 10.86
CA LYS A 78 -12.50 14.39 12.20
C LYS A 78 -13.46 15.58 12.16
N LYS A 79 -13.20 16.60 11.34
CA LYS A 79 -14.09 17.76 11.21
C LYS A 79 -15.40 17.39 10.53
N GLU A 80 -15.32 16.66 9.42
CA GLU A 80 -16.50 16.21 8.67
C GLU A 80 -17.46 15.40 9.55
N PHE A 81 -16.93 14.46 10.34
CA PHE A 81 -17.74 13.57 11.17
C PHE A 81 -18.03 14.09 12.59
N GLN A 82 -17.47 15.25 13.00
CA GLN A 82 -17.84 15.93 14.26
C GLN A 82 -19.06 16.84 14.11
N ILE A 83 -19.30 17.38 12.91
CA ILE A 83 -20.45 18.27 12.66
C ILE A 83 -21.79 17.54 12.85
N ASP A 84 -21.81 16.22 12.62
CA ASP A 84 -22.98 15.36 12.83
C ASP A 84 -23.01 14.67 14.21
N GLN A 85 -22.06 14.96 15.12
CA GLN A 85 -22.23 14.57 16.52
C GLN A 85 -23.03 15.66 17.24
N PRO A 86 -24.31 15.44 17.59
CA PRO A 86 -24.99 16.34 18.51
C PRO A 86 -24.17 16.32 19.79
N ALA A 87 -23.83 17.51 20.28
CA ALA A 87 -23.12 17.70 21.52
C ALA A 87 -23.66 16.70 22.56
N ARG A 88 -22.87 15.67 22.90
CA ARG A 88 -23.01 15.00 24.19
C ARG A 88 -22.59 16.05 25.20
N SER A 89 -23.52 16.94 25.49
CA SER A 89 -23.44 17.99 26.48
C SER A 89 -23.00 17.35 27.78
N SER A 90 -21.75 17.64 28.11
CA SER A 90 -21.21 17.68 29.44
C SER A 90 -22.14 18.46 30.37
N THR A 91 -23.05 17.77 31.07
CA THR A 91 -23.52 18.12 32.42
C THR A 91 -23.94 16.84 33.16
N ALA A 92 -22.99 15.94 33.41
CA ALA A 92 -23.12 15.01 34.53
C ALA A 92 -22.78 15.79 35.81
N LYS A 93 -23.83 16.38 36.39
CA LYS A 93 -23.86 16.97 37.74
C LYS A 93 -23.27 15.94 38.72
N PRO A 94 -22.29 16.27 39.59
CA PRO A 94 -21.90 15.34 40.65
C PRO A 94 -23.09 15.25 41.61
N ALA A 95 -23.73 14.08 41.65
CA ALA A 95 -24.79 13.79 42.61
C ALA A 95 -24.16 13.70 44.01
N GLU A 96 -24.24 14.83 44.72
CA GLU A 96 -24.05 14.94 46.16
C GLU A 96 -24.93 13.89 46.85
N SER A 97 -24.29 12.89 47.47
CA SER A 97 -24.96 11.86 48.25
C SER A 97 -25.17 12.38 49.67
N PRO A 98 -26.42 12.51 50.17
CA PRO A 98 -26.65 12.82 51.56
C PRO A 98 -26.40 11.57 52.43
N ASN A 99 -25.40 11.70 53.28
CA ASN A 99 -25.09 10.86 54.43
C ASN A 99 -26.36 10.54 55.25
N PRO A 100 -26.61 9.29 55.70
CA PRO A 100 -27.44 9.06 56.87
C PRO A 100 -26.55 8.91 58.10
N LYS A 101 -26.66 9.88 59.01
CA LYS A 101 -26.16 9.84 60.38
C LYS A 101 -27.20 9.17 61.27
N LYS A 102 -26.69 8.27 62.13
CA LYS A 102 -27.20 7.83 63.44
C LYS A 102 -28.56 7.15 63.54
#